data_AF-A0A351ZBC8-F1
#
_entry.id   AF-A0A351ZBC8-F1
#
_cell.length_a   1.000
_cell.length_b   1.000
_cell.length_c   1.000
_cell.angle_alpha   90.00
_cell.angle_beta   90.00
_cell.angle_gamma   90.00
#
_symmetry.space_group_name_H-M   'P 1'
#
loop_
_entity.id
_entity.type
_entity.pdbx_description
1 polymer ?
#
loop_
_entity_poly.entity_id
_entity_poly.type
_entity_poly.pdbx_seq_one_letter_code
_entity_poly.pdbx_strand_id
1 'polypeptide(L)' 'MIPIRDTIPSNRLPVVNYLLVAANLGLFFYEISLGENLPPFLERYAVIPDRLLRGGALSVR' A
#
# COMPACT_ATOMS: atom_id res chain seq x y z
N MET A 1 -2.35 -20.56 -2.84
CA MET A 1 -3.03 -21.83 -3.17
C MET A 1 -3.36 -21.78 -4.65
N ILE A 2 -2.85 -22.71 -5.46
CA ILE A 2 -3.10 -22.73 -6.91
C ILE A 2 -4.30 -23.65 -7.14
N PRO A 3 -5.45 -23.14 -7.63
CA PRO A 3 -6.63 -23.98 -7.82
C PRO A 3 -6.50 -24.79 -9.12
N ILE A 4 -6.72 -26.11 -9.04
CA ILE A 4 -6.71 -27.03 -10.18
C ILE A 4 -8.05 -27.00 -10.94
N ARG A 5 -9.14 -26.57 -10.29
CA ARG A 5 -10.43 -26.19 -10.89
C ARG A 5 -11.22 -25.44 -9.83
N ASP A 6 -11.43 -24.15 -10.04
CA ASP A 6 -12.29 -23.33 -9.18
C ASP A 6 -13.44 -22.78 -10.02
N THR A 7 -14.62 -23.38 -9.87
CA THR A 7 -15.87 -23.02 -10.56
C THR A 7 -16.94 -22.57 -9.58
N ILE A 8 -16.57 -22.12 -8.38
CA ILE A 8 -17.53 -21.60 -7.42
C ILE A 8 -17.73 -20.10 -7.71
N PRO A 9 -18.88 -19.68 -8.28
CA PRO A 9 -19.13 -18.27 -8.50
C PRO A 9 -19.26 -17.57 -7.15
N SER A 10 -18.50 -16.48 -6.96
CA SER A 10 -18.66 -15.62 -5.78
C SER A 10 -19.95 -14.82 -5.90
N ASN A 11 -20.98 -15.19 -5.13
CA ASN A 11 -22.27 -14.49 -5.10
C ASN A 11 -22.32 -13.27 -4.15
N ARG A 12 -21.22 -12.93 -3.47
CA ARG A 12 -21.18 -11.82 -2.49
C ARG A 12 -20.49 -10.62 -3.10
N LEU A 13 -21.11 -9.44 -2.95
CA LEU A 13 -20.46 -8.18 -3.28
C LEU A 13 -19.26 -7.96 -2.35
N PRO A 14 -18.03 -7.77 -2.89
CA PRO A 14 -16.83 -7.66 -2.07
C PRO A 14 -16.68 -6.24 -1.52
N VAL A 15 -17.59 -5.83 -0.61
CA VAL A 15 -17.66 -4.47 -0.05
C VAL A 15 -16.33 -4.01 0.54
N VAL A 16 -15.64 -4.89 1.29
CA VAL A 16 -14.32 -4.57 1.87
C VAL A 16 -13.29 -4.25 0.80
N ASN A 17 -13.28 -4.99 -0.31
CA ASN A 17 -12.36 -4.73 -1.42
C ASN A 17 -12.62 -3.35 -2.03
N TYR A 18 -13.90 -3.00 -2.25
CA TYR A 18 -14.25 -1.67 -2.77
C TYR A 18 -13.87 -0.55 -1.80
N LEU A 19 -14.05 -0.75 -0.49
CA LEU A 19 -13.63 0.23 0.52
C LEU A 19 -12.11 0.41 0.54
N LEU A 20 -11.35 -0.69 0.44
CA LEU A 20 -9.88 -0.61 0.35
C LEU A 20 -9.43 0.14 -0.91
N VAL A 21 -10.03 -0.14 -2.06
CA VAL A 21 -9.75 0.59 -3.31
C VAL A 21 -10.07 2.07 -3.15
N ALA A 22 -11.25 2.41 -2.63
CA ALA A 22 -11.66 3.79 -2.42
C ALA A 22 -10.71 4.54 -1.46
N ALA A 23 -10.29 3.89 -0.37
CA ALA A 23 -9.36 4.47 0.59
C ALA A 23 -7.99 4.76 -0.03
N ASN A 24 -7.44 3.82 -0.81
CA ASN A 24 -6.17 4.02 -1.51
C ASN A 24 -6.26 5.14 -2.55
N LEU A 25 -7.34 5.20 -3.33
CA LEU A 25 -7.57 6.30 -4.27
C LEU A 25 -7.69 7.65 -3.56
N GLY A 26 -8.42 7.70 -2.44
CA GLY A 26 -8.53 8.92 -1.64
C GLY A 26 -7.19 9.41 -1.12
N LEU A 27 -6.35 8.50 -0.60
CA LEU A 27 -5.00 8.83 -0.15
C LEU A 27 -4.12 9.31 -1.31
N PHE A 28 -4.19 8.66 -2.47
CA PHE A 28 -3.43 9.06 -3.65
C PHE A 28 -3.82 10.46 -4.16
N PHE A 29 -5.10 10.79 -4.19
CA PHE A 29 -5.53 12.15 -4.56
C PHE A 29 -5.08 13.18 -3.53
N TYR A 30 -5.07 12.82 -2.25
CA TYR A 30 -4.49 13.66 -1.22
C TYR A 30 -3.00 13.90 -1.47
N GLU A 31 -2.20 12.86 -1.73
CA GLU A 31 -0.78 12.98 -2.07
C GLU A 31 -0.53 13.90 -3.28
N ILE A 32 -1.34 13.78 -4.35
CA ILE A 32 -1.26 14.70 -5.50
C ILE A 32 -1.53 16.14 -5.08
N SER A 33 -2.54 16.36 -4.22
CA SER A 33 -2.91 17.70 -3.76
C SER A 33 -1.82 18.38 -2.92
N LEU A 34 -0.85 17.64 -2.38
CA LEU A 34 0.23 18.18 -1.55
C LEU A 34 1.30 18.94 -2.36
N GLY A 35 1.50 18.61 -3.64
CA GLY A 35 2.50 19.24 -4.49
C GLY A 35 3.91 19.24 -3.86
N GLU A 36 4.48 20.42 -3.63
CA GLU A 36 5.80 20.59 -2.99
C GLU A 36 5.86 20.08 -1.53
N ASN A 37 4.72 19.85 -0.88
CA ASN A 37 4.65 19.26 0.47
C ASN A 37 4.65 17.73 0.46
N LEU A 38 4.68 17.09 -0.71
CA LEU A 38 4.71 15.63 -0.79
C LEU A 38 6.00 15.04 -0.19
N PRO A 39 7.22 15.58 -0.45
CA PRO A 39 8.44 15.08 0.18
C PRO A 39 8.38 15.05 1.72
N PRO A 40 8.07 16.14 2.45
CA PRO A 40 7.98 16.08 3.91
C PRO A 40 6.86 15.18 4.43
N PHE A 41 5.80 14.94 3.65
CA PHE A 41 4.76 13.97 3.99
C PHE A 41 5.26 12.53 3.88
N LEU A 42 5.89 12.16 2.76
CA LEU A 42 6.48 10.84 2.56
C LEU A 42 7.58 10.55 3.58
N GLU A 43 8.40 11.55 3.87
CA GLU A 43 9.43 11.52 4.92
C GLU A 43 8.90 11.11 6.29
N ARG A 44 7.65 11.48 6.60
CA ARG A 44 7.00 11.21 7.89
C ARG A 44 6.23 9.89 7.92
N TYR A 45 5.56 9.53 6.83
CA TYR A 45 4.60 8.41 6.83
C TYR A 45 5.00 7.22 5.96
N ALA A 46 5.92 7.39 5.01
CA ALA A 46 6.34 6.30 4.13
C ALA A 46 7.38 5.41 4.81
N VAL A 47 7.34 4.12 4.46
CA VAL A 47 8.41 3.18 4.79
C VAL A 47 9.53 3.37 3.77
N ILE A 48 10.59 4.09 4.15
CA ILE A 48 11.76 4.33 3.30
C ILE A 48 12.74 3.15 3.49
N PRO A 49 12.98 2.31 2.47
CA PRO A 49 13.79 1.10 2.61
C PRO A 49 15.21 1.39 3.09
N ASP A 50 15.82 2.47 2.59
CA ASP A 50 17.15 2.89 2.98
C ASP A 50 17.29 3.14 4.51
N ARG A 51 16.26 3.70 5.13
CA ARG A 51 16.22 3.90 6.60
C ARG A 51 16.01 2.61 7.34
N LEU A 52 15.13 1.76 6.81
CA LEU A 52 14.84 0.46 7.40
C LEU A 52 16.09 -0.43 7.38
N LEU A 53 16.81 -0.47 6.27
CA LEU A 53 17.98 -1.32 6.06
C LEU A 53 19.22 -0.81 6.82
N ARG A 54 19.39 0.52 6.95
CA ARG A 54 20.44 1.10 7.80
C ARG A 54 20.14 0.96 9.29
N GLY A 55 18.87 1.08 9.69
CA GLY A 55 18.44 0.99 11.10
C GLY A 55 18.27 -0.45 11.61
N GLY A 56 18.02 -1.41 10.71
CA GLY A 56 17.81 -2.82 11.02
C GLY A 56 18.69 -3.72 10.17
N ALA A 57 19.79 -4.19 10.75
CA ALA A 57 20.35 -5.52 10.48
C ALA A 57 20.58 -5.92 9.00
N LEU A 58 21.30 -5.12 8.22
CA LEU A 58 22.24 -5.68 7.23
C LEU A 58 23.69 -5.45 7.68
N SER A 59 24.01 -5.98 8.86
CA SER A 59 25.30 -6.60 9.14
C SER A 59 25.35 -7.97 8.44
N VAL A 60 25.14 -7.98 7.11
CA VAL A 60 25.59 -9.11 6.30
C VAL A 60 26.95 -8.67 5.78
N ARG A 61 27.95 -8.88 6.65
CA ARG A 61 29.41 -8.79 6.46
C ARG A 61 29.95 -7.88 5.36
#